data_AF-A0A2N0LPU9-F1
#
_entry.id   AF-A0A2N0LPU9-F1
#
_cell.length_a   1.000
_cell.length_b   1.000
_cell.length_c   1.000
_cell.angle_alpha   90.00
_cell.angle_beta   90.00
_cell.angle_gamma   90.00
#
_symmetry.space_group_name_H-M   'P 1'
#
loop_
_entity.id
_entity.type
_entity.pdbx_description
1 polymer ?
#
loop_
_entity_poly.entity_id
_entity_poly.type
_entity_poly.pdbx_seq_one_letter_code
_entity_poly.pdbx_strand_id
1 'polypeptide(L)'
;MYRNEEEVGKAIAARRSKIIPATKVLDSHLRYDQVLRAADESLRRLSVDCINLYQIHWPNHSIPIADTMRAMEELVDAGKVRYVGV
;
A
#
# COMPACT_ATOMS: atom_id res chain seq x y z
N MET A 1 8.97 -4.52 9.12
CA MET A 1 7.51 -4.44 8.88
C MET A 1 6.75 -5.17 9.96
N TYR A 2 5.52 -4.75 10.27
CA TYR A 2 4.71 -5.28 11.38
C TYR A 2 4.19 -6.72 11.18
N ARG A 3 4.13 -7.21 9.92
CA ARG A 3 3.72 -8.60 9.58
C ARG A 3 2.36 -9.03 10.15
N ASN A 4 1.42 -8.09 10.26
CA ASN A 4 0.11 -8.31 10.89
C ASN A 4 -1.08 -7.89 10.01
N GLU A 5 -0.86 -7.60 8.72
CA GLU A 5 -1.95 -7.21 7.79
C GLU A 5 -3.06 -8.26 7.71
N GLU A 6 -2.73 -9.56 7.79
CA GLU A 6 -3.72 -10.64 7.78
C GLU A 6 -4.63 -10.62 9.02
N GLU A 7 -4.06 -10.38 10.19
CA GLU A 7 -4.83 -10.28 11.44
C GLU A 7 -5.68 -9.00 11.48
N VAL A 8 -5.14 -7.89 10.98
CA VAL A 8 -5.90 -6.64 10.81
C VAL A 8 -7.06 -6.86 9.84
N GLY A 9 -6.84 -7.52 8.71
CA GLY A 9 -7.87 -7.84 7.72
C GLY A 9 -9.03 -8.63 8.32
N LYS A 10 -8.73 -9.69 9.06
CA LYS A 10 -9.72 -10.50 9.80
C LYS A 10 -10.50 -9.63 10.80
N ALA A 11 -9.83 -8.78 11.56
CA ALA A 11 -10.45 -7.95 12.59
C ALA A 11 -11.43 -6.90 12.03
N ILE A 12 -11.15 -6.36 10.83
CA ILE A 12 -11.97 -5.28 10.24
C ILE A 12 -13.10 -5.78 9.34
N ALA A 13 -13.12 -7.07 8.98
CA ALA A 13 -14.04 -7.64 7.99
C ALA A 13 -15.52 -7.29 8.24
N ALA A 14 -15.99 -7.41 9.49
CA ALA A 14 -17.39 -7.16 9.85
C ALA A 14 -17.83 -5.68 9.80
N ARG A 15 -16.90 -4.73 9.70
CA ARG A 15 -17.18 -3.30 9.74
C ARG A 15 -16.49 -2.54 8.61
N ARG A 16 -16.20 -3.23 7.50
CA ARG A 16 -15.33 -2.73 6.42
C ARG A 16 -15.71 -1.34 5.90
N SER A 17 -17.00 -1.03 5.80
CA SER A 17 -17.53 0.26 5.35
C SER A 17 -17.28 1.44 6.31
N LYS A 18 -16.93 1.16 7.57
CA LYS A 18 -16.63 2.18 8.59
C LYS A 18 -15.12 2.35 8.84
N ILE A 19 -14.28 1.62 8.11
CA ILE A 19 -12.84 1.56 8.34
C ILE A 19 -12.09 2.11 7.13
N ILE A 20 -11.11 2.96 7.43
CA ILE A 20 -10.16 3.53 6.47
C ILE A 20 -8.81 2.81 6.68
N PRO A 21 -8.53 1.71 5.97
CA PRO A 21 -7.25 1.03 6.07
C PRO A 21 -6.12 1.88 5.51
N ALA A 22 -5.05 1.96 6.28
CA ALA A 22 -3.78 2.51 5.88
C ALA A 22 -2.68 1.46 6.02
N THR A 23 -1.78 1.38 5.05
CA THR A 23 -0.58 0.54 5.14
C THR A 23 0.58 1.20 4.39
N LYS A 24 1.77 0.61 4.43
CA LYS A 24 3.00 1.24 3.97
C LYS A 24 3.82 0.30 3.08
N VAL A 25 4.50 0.86 2.09
CA VAL A 25 5.55 0.16 1.34
C VAL A 25 6.89 0.36 2.03
N LEU A 26 7.69 -0.71 2.16
CA LEU A 26 9.04 -0.62 2.70
C LEU A 26 10.01 0.02 1.71
N ASP A 27 11.06 0.64 2.23
CA ASP A 27 12.19 1.20 1.50
C ASP A 27 12.88 0.19 0.55
N SER A 28 12.82 -1.10 0.88
CA SER A 28 13.34 -2.20 0.06
C SER A 28 12.52 -2.51 -1.21
N HIS A 29 11.34 -1.91 -1.36
CA HIS A 29 10.39 -2.19 -2.45
C HIS A 29 10.00 -0.92 -3.23
N LEU A 30 10.82 0.13 -3.22
CA LEU A 30 10.47 1.43 -3.84
C LEU A 30 10.72 1.50 -5.36
N ARG A 31 11.22 0.44 -6.01
CA ARG A 31 11.24 0.38 -7.48
C ARG A 31 9.82 0.23 -8.00
N TYR A 32 9.54 0.78 -9.17
CA TYR A 32 8.21 0.83 -9.76
C TYR A 32 7.44 -0.50 -9.69
N ASP A 33 8.00 -1.58 -10.21
CA ASP A 33 7.36 -2.91 -10.24
C ASP A 33 7.20 -3.54 -8.84
N GLN A 34 8.10 -3.20 -7.93
CA GLN A 34 8.08 -3.68 -6.55
C GLN A 34 6.99 -2.98 -5.73
N VAL A 35 6.74 -1.68 -5.96
CA VAL A 35 5.64 -0.94 -5.32
C VAL A 35 4.30 -1.54 -5.72
N LEU A 36 4.10 -1.78 -7.03
CA LEU A 36 2.87 -2.39 -7.53
C LEU A 36 2.63 -3.77 -6.90
N ARG A 37 3.66 -4.62 -6.90
CA ARG A 37 3.59 -5.95 -6.30
C ARG A 37 3.34 -5.91 -4.79
N ALA A 38 4.02 -5.01 -4.08
CA ALA A 38 3.85 -4.85 -2.64
C ALA A 38 2.43 -4.39 -2.28
N ALA A 39 1.83 -3.50 -3.07
CA ALA A 39 0.45 -3.06 -2.88
C ALA A 39 -0.54 -4.22 -3.11
N ASP A 40 -0.36 -5.01 -4.17
CA ASP A 40 -1.19 -6.19 -4.46
C ASP A 40 -1.13 -7.23 -3.33
N GLU A 41 0.05 -7.46 -2.79
CA GLU A 41 0.18 -8.35 -1.64
C GLU A 41 -0.47 -7.79 -0.38
N SER A 42 -0.39 -6.48 -0.13
CA SER A 42 -1.06 -5.83 0.99
C SER A 42 -2.58 -5.88 0.86
N LEU A 43 -3.13 -5.66 -0.34
CA LEU A 43 -4.56 -5.84 -0.64
C LEU A 43 -5.00 -7.27 -0.31
N ARG A 44 -4.24 -8.27 -0.76
CA ARG A 44 -4.49 -9.68 -0.48
C ARG A 44 -4.47 -9.98 1.02
N ARG A 45 -3.43 -9.52 1.74
CA ARG A 45 -3.29 -9.78 3.18
C ARG A 45 -4.39 -9.09 3.99
N LEU A 46 -4.71 -7.84 3.68
CA LEU A 46 -5.81 -7.11 4.32
C LEU A 46 -7.20 -7.65 3.93
N SER A 47 -7.30 -8.46 2.86
CA SER A 47 -8.55 -8.91 2.24
C SER A 47 -9.46 -7.73 1.88
N VAL A 48 -8.90 -6.80 1.11
CA VAL A 48 -9.60 -5.59 0.68
C VAL A 48 -9.35 -5.28 -0.78
N ASP A 49 -10.33 -4.67 -1.44
CA ASP A 49 -10.22 -4.27 -2.85
C ASP A 49 -9.53 -2.92 -3.05
N CYS A 50 -9.48 -2.09 -2.00
CA CYS A 50 -8.85 -0.77 -2.01
C CYS A 50 -8.19 -0.45 -0.67
N ILE A 51 -6.93 0.02 -0.73
CA ILE A 51 -6.21 0.63 0.38
C ILE A 51 -6.55 2.12 0.39
N ASN A 52 -7.06 2.64 1.50
CA ASN A 52 -7.45 4.06 1.52
C ASN A 52 -6.25 5.00 1.56
N LEU A 53 -5.20 4.66 2.32
CA LEU A 53 -3.96 5.43 2.39
C LEU A 53 -2.75 4.51 2.27
N TYR A 54 -1.92 4.73 1.25
CA TYR A 54 -0.68 3.98 1.05
C TYR A 54 0.53 4.91 1.13
N GLN A 55 1.46 4.62 2.04
CA GLN A 55 2.59 5.51 2.34
C GLN A 55 3.94 4.87 2.07
N ILE A 56 4.94 5.68 1.71
CA ILE A 56 6.35 5.30 1.81
C ILE A 56 6.71 5.21 3.30
N HIS A 57 7.17 4.06 3.78
CA HIS A 57 7.52 3.91 5.20
C HIS A 57 8.80 4.68 5.54
N TRP A 58 9.80 4.61 4.67
CA TRP A 58 11.09 5.30 4.79
C TRP A 58 11.64 5.62 3.39
N PRO A 59 12.35 6.74 3.20
CA PRO A 59 12.94 7.08 1.92
C PRO A 59 14.09 6.10 1.57
N ASN A 60 14.24 5.79 0.28
CA ASN A 60 15.42 5.10 -0.24
C ASN A 60 16.13 5.99 -1.26
N HIS A 61 17.24 6.59 -0.86
CA HIS A 61 17.98 7.56 -1.67
C HIS A 61 18.70 6.92 -2.88
N SER A 62 18.76 5.59 -2.96
CA SER A 62 19.31 4.88 -4.12
C SER A 62 18.29 4.68 -5.24
N ILE A 63 17.02 5.01 -5.00
CA ILE A 63 15.92 4.87 -5.95
C ILE A 63 15.36 6.27 -6.22
N PRO A 64 15.30 6.73 -7.49
CA PRO A 64 14.66 7.99 -7.82
C PRO A 64 13.21 7.99 -7.35
N ILE A 65 12.82 8.98 -6.54
CA ILE A 65 11.47 9.08 -5.99
C ILE A 65 10.39 9.12 -7.10
N ALA A 66 10.74 9.64 -8.28
CA ALA A 66 9.86 9.66 -9.45
C ALA A 66 9.42 8.25 -9.88
N ASP A 67 10.29 7.22 -9.76
CA ASP A 67 9.93 5.85 -10.11
C ASP A 67 8.89 5.29 -9.14
N THR A 68 9.06 5.55 -7.85
CA THR A 68 8.11 5.19 -6.80
C THR A 68 6.78 5.91 -6.98
N MET A 69 6.82 7.23 -7.22
CA MET A 69 5.62 8.05 -7.36
C MET A 69 4.81 7.69 -8.60
N ARG A 70 5.46 7.32 -9.72
CA ARG A 70 4.76 6.77 -10.91
C ARG A 70 3.97 5.51 -10.59
N ALA A 71 4.53 4.59 -9.81
CA ALA A 71 3.81 3.40 -9.38
C ALA A 71 2.66 3.74 -8.41
N MET A 72 2.88 4.71 -7.51
CA MET A 72 1.84 5.19 -6.61
C MET A 72 0.66 5.85 -7.35
N GLU A 73 0.94 6.65 -8.38
CA GLU A 73 -0.05 7.24 -9.28
C GLU A 73 -0.85 6.15 -10.02
N GLU A 74 -0.18 5.16 -10.58
CA GLU A 74 -0.85 4.04 -11.24
C GLU A 74 -1.76 3.25 -10.31
N LEU A 75 -1.37 3.04 -9.05
CA LEU A 75 -2.23 2.39 -8.06
C LEU A 75 -3.50 3.20 -7.76
N VAL A 76 -3.40 4.54 -7.83
CA VAL A 76 -4.56 5.44 -7.69
C VAL A 76 -5.45 5.36 -8.93
N ASP A 77 -4.87 5.45 -10.13
CA ASP A 77 -5.61 5.34 -11.39
C ASP A 77 -6.32 3.99 -11.55
N ALA A 78 -5.69 2.91 -11.08
CA ALA A 78 -6.27 1.57 -11.06
C ALA A 78 -7.32 1.36 -9.95
N GLY A 79 -7.55 2.34 -9.06
CA GLY A 79 -8.49 2.26 -7.94
C GLY A 79 -8.04 1.34 -6.79
N LYS A 80 -6.82 0.79 -6.85
CA LYS A 80 -6.23 -0.07 -5.81
C LYS A 80 -5.86 0.71 -4.56
N VAL A 81 -5.52 1.98 -4.72
CA VAL A 81 -5.22 2.92 -3.63
C VAL A 81 -6.07 4.17 -3.81
N ARG A 82 -6.58 4.76 -2.71
CA ARG A 82 -7.34 6.02 -2.79
C ARG A 82 -6.47 7.26 -2.62
N TYR A 83 -5.56 7.24 -1.66
CA TYR A 83 -4.64 8.33 -1.37
C TYR A 83 -3.23 7.81 -1.14
N VAL A 84 -2.24 8.58 -1.56
CA VAL A 84 -0.81 8.26 -1.40
C VAL A 84 -0.13 9.29 -0.51
N GLY A 85 0.93 8.90 0.18
CA GLY A 85 1.67 9.79 1.07
C GLY A 85 3.06 9.30 1.44
N VAL A 86 3.69 10.03 2.35
CA VAL A 86 5.00 9.73 2.96
C VAL A 86 4.90 9.75 4.47
#